data_AF-A0ABC9YQ51-F1
#
_entry.id   AF-A0ABC9YQ51-F1
#
_cell.length_a   1.000
_cell.length_b   1.000
_cell.length_c   1.000
_cell.angle_alpha   90.00
_cell.angle_beta   90.00
_cell.angle_gamma   90.00
#
_symmetry.space_group_name_H-M   'P 1'
#
loop_
_entity.id
_entity.type
_entity.pdbx_description
1 polymer ?
#
loop_
_entity_poly.entity_id
_entity_poly.type
_entity_poly.pdbx_seq_one_letter_code
_entity_poly.pdbx_strand_id
1 'polypeptide(L)' 'MTFAFTEAATAASWKTKPAWGIVSAADRTINPEVERFGYRRAGLRKVVELDAPHLVMHTHPDEVTAEITGTISELS' A
#
# COMPACT_ATOMS: atom_id res chain seq x y z
N MET A 1 -7.18 -6.89 -23.61
CA MET A 1 -6.73 -6.31 -22.32
C MET A 1 -7.88 -5.61 -21.59
N THR A 2 -9.10 -6.17 -21.60
CA THR A 2 -10.31 -5.51 -21.03
C THR A 2 -10.73 -6.11 -19.69
N PHE A 3 -10.40 -7.39 -19.46
CA PHE A 3 -10.75 -8.12 -18.23
C PHE A 3 -10.29 -7.40 -16.94
N ALA A 4 -9.13 -6.74 -16.96
CA ALA A 4 -8.61 -6.02 -15.79
C ALA A 4 -9.55 -4.94 -15.22
N PHE A 5 -10.47 -4.41 -16.03
CA PHE A 5 -11.42 -3.36 -15.60
C PHE A 5 -12.86 -3.85 -15.45
N THR A 6 -13.19 -5.05 -15.96
CA THR A 6 -14.57 -5.57 -15.97
C THR A 6 -14.75 -6.80 -15.09
N GLU A 7 -13.67 -7.47 -14.72
CA GLU A 7 -13.72 -8.59 -13.79
C GLU A 7 -13.97 -8.09 -12.38
N ALA A 8 -15.08 -8.53 -11.78
CA ALA A 8 -15.41 -8.17 -10.41
C ALA A 8 -14.47 -8.87 -9.42
N ALA A 9 -13.87 -8.10 -8.51
CA ALA A 9 -13.18 -8.68 -7.36
C ALA A 9 -14.16 -9.52 -6.53
N THR A 10 -13.83 -10.79 -6.28
CA THR A 10 -14.69 -11.72 -5.53
C THR A 10 -14.77 -11.36 -4.05
N ALA A 11 -13.71 -10.76 -3.49
CA ALA A 11 -13.67 -10.26 -2.14
C ALA A 11 -12.59 -9.17 -1.97
N ALA A 12 -12.81 -8.29 -1.00
CA ALA A 12 -11.80 -7.36 -0.50
C ALA A 12 -10.95 -8.06 0.57
N SER A 13 -9.71 -8.42 0.26
CA SER A 13 -8.83 -9.20 1.14
C SER A 13 -8.54 -8.52 2.48
N TRP A 14 -8.48 -7.19 2.51
CA TRP A 14 -8.23 -6.40 3.73
C TRP A 14 -9.38 -6.48 4.76
N LYS A 15 -10.52 -7.08 4.43
CA LYS A 15 -11.59 -7.35 5.41
C LYS A 15 -11.30 -8.54 6.33
N THR A 16 -10.45 -9.48 5.91
CA THR A 16 -10.21 -10.73 6.63
C THR A 16 -8.74 -10.97 6.94
N LYS A 17 -7.83 -10.27 6.24
CA LYS A 17 -6.39 -10.34 6.48
C LYS A 17 -5.88 -8.99 7.00
N PRO A 18 -4.92 -8.98 7.94
CA PRO A 18 -4.26 -7.75 8.33
C PRO A 18 -3.51 -7.15 7.14
N ALA A 19 -3.40 -5.82 7.11
CA ALA A 19 -2.81 -5.08 6.01
C ALA A 19 -2.03 -3.85 6.53
N TRP A 20 -0.99 -3.49 5.78
CA TRP A 20 -0.09 -2.36 6.01
C TRP A 20 0.15 -1.62 4.69
N GLY A 21 0.49 -0.33 4.77
CA GLY A 21 0.57 0.53 3.59
C GLY A 21 1.72 1.53 3.67
N ILE A 22 2.22 1.92 2.50
CA ILE A 22 3.22 2.96 2.32
C ILE A 22 2.61 3.98 1.37
N VAL A 23 2.46 5.23 1.82
CA VAL A 23 2.06 6.35 0.97
C VAL A 23 3.30 6.94 0.33
N SER A 24 3.30 7.06 -0.99
CA SER A 24 4.37 7.72 -1.74
C SER A 24 4.04 9.21 -1.89
N ALA A 25 4.51 10.06 -0.98
CA ALA A 25 4.03 11.45 -0.84
C ALA A 25 4.30 12.33 -2.08
N ALA A 26 5.30 11.99 -2.90
CA ALA A 26 5.66 12.70 -4.13
C ALA A 26 5.20 11.97 -5.40
N ASP A 27 4.25 11.03 -5.29
CA ASP A 27 3.69 10.32 -6.44
C ASP A 27 2.94 11.27 -7.40
N ARG A 28 3.26 11.14 -8.69
CA ARG A 28 2.66 11.90 -9.80
C ARG A 28 1.89 11.02 -10.79
N THR A 29 1.84 9.72 -10.53
CA THR A 29 1.08 8.70 -11.27
C THR A 29 -0.20 8.35 -10.53
N ILE A 30 -0.12 8.11 -9.22
CA ILE A 30 -1.27 7.98 -8.33
C ILE A 30 -1.29 9.18 -7.39
N ASN A 31 -2.47 9.78 -7.18
CA ASN A 31 -2.59 10.89 -6.23
C ASN A 31 -2.45 10.33 -4.80
N PRO A 32 -1.50 10.84 -3.98
CA PRO A 32 -1.30 10.36 -2.61
C PRO A 32 -2.55 10.45 -1.72
N GLU A 33 -3.47 11.38 -1.98
CA GLU A 33 -4.75 11.45 -1.27
C GLU A 33 -5.64 10.24 -1.53
N VAL A 34 -5.56 9.63 -2.72
CA VAL A 34 -6.30 8.41 -3.05
C VAL A 34 -5.74 7.21 -2.29
N GLU A 35 -4.42 7.14 -2.13
CA GLU A 35 -3.76 6.15 -1.29
C GLU A 35 -4.20 6.30 0.17
N ARG A 36 -4.07 7.51 0.73
CA ARG A 36 -4.50 7.83 2.11
C ARG A 36 -5.97 7.47 2.34
N PHE A 37 -6.85 7.83 1.42
CA PHE A 37 -8.27 7.49 1.48
C PHE A 37 -8.49 5.97 1.45
N GLY A 38 -7.86 5.28 0.48
CA GLY A 38 -7.96 3.83 0.31
C GLY A 38 -7.50 3.10 1.57
N TYR A 39 -6.37 3.52 2.14
CA TYR A 39 -5.81 2.92 3.33
C TYR A 39 -6.68 3.14 4.57
N ARG A 40 -7.18 4.37 4.76
CA ARG A 40 -8.12 4.67 5.85
C ARG A 40 -9.40 3.85 5.74
N ARG A 41 -9.98 3.76 4.54
CA ARG A 41 -11.20 2.98 4.25
C ARG A 41 -10.99 1.48 4.48
N ALA A 42 -9.78 0.98 4.23
CA ALA A 42 -9.43 -0.42 4.44
C ALA A 42 -9.06 -0.75 5.89
N GLY A 43 -8.84 0.24 6.76
CA GLY A 43 -8.53 0.02 8.17
C GLY A 43 -7.18 -0.66 8.40
N LEU A 44 -6.15 -0.25 7.65
CA LEU A 44 -4.81 -0.86 7.78
C LEU A 44 -4.26 -0.66 9.18
N ARG A 45 -3.48 -1.63 9.65
CA ARG A 45 -2.88 -1.65 10.99
C ARG A 45 -1.86 -0.53 11.18
N LYS A 46 -1.06 -0.29 10.15
CA LYS A 46 -0.06 0.78 10.11
C LYS A 46 0.06 1.29 8.67
N VAL A 47 0.20 2.60 8.56
CA VAL A 47 0.50 3.30 7.31
C VAL A 47 1.69 4.19 7.60
N VAL A 48 2.73 4.08 6.77
CA VAL A 48 3.85 5.02 6.76
C VAL A 48 3.80 5.87 5.51
N GLU A 49 4.45 7.03 5.56
CA GLU A 49 4.53 7.94 4.44
C GLU A 49 6.00 8.24 4.16
N LEU A 50 6.40 8.10 2.90
CA LEU A 50 7.77 8.35 2.44
C LEU A 50 7.72 9.48 1.41
N ASP A 51 8.70 10.40 1.46
CA ASP A 51 8.90 11.42 0.43
C ASP A 51 9.50 10.79 -0.83
N ALA A 52 8.68 10.00 -1.51
CA ALA A 52 9.08 9.14 -2.60
C ALA A 52 8.15 9.28 -3.82
N PRO A 53 8.69 9.10 -5.05
CA PRO A 53 7.87 9.01 -6.26
C PRO A 53 7.16 7.64 -6.34
N HIS A 54 6.32 7.47 -7.36
CA HIS A 54 5.49 6.27 -7.59
C HIS A 54 6.22 4.93 -7.36
N LEU A 55 7.46 4.81 -7.85
CA LEU A 55 8.27 3.61 -7.69
C LEU A 55 9.11 3.68 -6.39
N VAL A 56 8.42 3.75 -5.25
CA VAL A 56 9.05 3.85 -3.92
C VAL A 56 9.99 2.68 -3.63
N MET A 57 9.66 1.47 -4.07
CA MET A 57 10.52 0.29 -3.94
C MET A 57 11.84 0.38 -4.73
N HIS A 58 11.93 1.28 -5.70
CA HIS A 58 13.15 1.50 -6.49
C HIS A 58 14.01 2.62 -5.91
N THR A 59 13.37 3.67 -5.38
CA THR A 59 14.07 4.86 -4.85
C THR A 59 14.42 4.73 -3.37
N HIS A 60 13.61 4.00 -2.62
CA HIS A 60 13.72 3.76 -1.17
C HIS A 60 13.62 2.26 -0.87
N PRO A 61 14.47 1.41 -1.49
CA PRO A 61 14.38 -0.04 -1.34
C PRO A 61 14.60 -0.50 0.10
N ASP A 62 15.48 0.18 0.85
CA ASP A 62 15.83 -0.20 2.22
C ASP A 62 14.68 0.10 3.18
N GLU A 63 14.02 1.26 3.05
CA GLU A 63 12.84 1.65 3.82
C GLU A 63 11.68 0.70 3.54
N VAL A 64 11.43 0.36 2.27
CA VAL A 64 10.39 -0.61 1.90
C VAL A 64 10.70 -1.99 2.48
N THR A 65 11.95 -2.45 2.44
CA THR A 65 12.36 -3.74 2.99
C THR A 65 12.24 -3.78 4.51
N ALA A 66 12.59 -2.68 5.18
CA ALA A 66 12.44 -2.52 6.62
C ALA A 66 10.97 -2.58 7.04
N GLU A 67 10.08 -1.90 6.31
CA GLU A 67 8.64 -2.00 6.56
C GLU A 67 8.14 -3.43 6.39
N ILE A 68 8.46 -4.11 5.28
CA ILE A 68 8.04 -5.51 5.06
C ILE A 68 8.52 -6.41 6.20
N THR A 69 9.80 -6.35 6.56
CA THR A 69 10.39 -7.20 7.61
C THR A 69 9.80 -6.89 8.99
N GLY A 70 9.53 -5.61 9.29
CA GLY A 70 8.87 -5.18 10.50
C GLY A 70 7.47 -5.77 10.64
N THR A 71 6.67 -5.73 9.57
CA THR A 71 5.30 -6.26 9.60
C THR A 71 5.24 -7.79 9.78
N ILE A 72 6.21 -8.53 9.24
CA ILE A 72 6.32 -9.98 9.47
C ILE A 72 6.56 -10.28 10.96
N SER A 73 7.34 -9.44 11.63
CA SER A 73 7.61 -9.58 13.06
C SER A 73 6.36 -9.33 13.92
N GLU A 74 5.42 -8.50 13.46
CA GLU A 74 4.11 -8.26 14.11
C GLU A 74 3.10 -9.40 13.90
N LEU A 75 3.36 -10.32 12.97
CA LEU A 75 2.51 -11.45 12.62
C LEU A 75 2.89 -12.77 13.29
N SER A 76 4.12 -12.85 13.83
CA SER A 76 4.67 -14.03 14.52
C SER A 76 4.24 -14.06 15.98
#